data_AF-A0A947SEF0-F1
#
_entry.id   AF-A0A947SEF0-F1
#
_cell.length_a   1.000
_cell.length_b   1.000
_cell.length_c   1.000
_cell.angle_alpha   90.00
_cell.angle_beta   90.00
_cell.angle_gamma   90.00
#
_symmetry.space_group_name_H-M   'P 1'
#
loop_
_entity.id
_entity.type
_entity.pdbx_description
1 polymer ?
#
loop_
_entity_poly.entity_id
_entity_poly.type
_entity_poly.pdbx_seq_one_letter_code
_entity_poly.pdbx_strand_id
1 'polypeptide(L)'
;MIFSFCFGAIIGSFINSLIWRLHENKSILDRSCCPKCKKKIAWYNNIPVLSFIILHGKCRYCKKHISWQYPIVEIITGILFVVVYLNNSQFFTLQITDYRLLVTILRDWFIISVMIIVFIYDLRWYLILLDKIILPASVIVLVVNLFLGFNWLNLLFSAIIGSGFFLIQFLISKGKWIGAGDIGLGLFIGLALARWDYLIIAIMLAYVLGSIVGVILILIGRKQWGSQMPFGVFLAISTIITIFWGEKILAFLY
;
A
#
# COMPACT_ATOMS: atom_id res chain seq x y z
N MET A 1 1.51 11.18 17.78
CA MET A 1 1.48 9.71 18.05
C MET A 1 0.06 9.17 18.22
N ILE A 2 -0.67 9.47 19.29
CA ILE A 2 -2.04 8.94 19.51
C ILE A 2 -2.98 9.32 18.37
N PHE A 3 -3.00 10.61 18.00
CA PHE A 3 -3.80 11.08 16.87
C PHE A 3 -3.48 10.32 15.56
N SER A 4 -2.19 10.16 15.23
CA SER A 4 -1.73 9.44 14.04
C SER A 4 -2.18 7.98 14.03
N PHE A 5 -2.13 7.31 15.20
CA PHE A 5 -2.59 5.94 15.35
C PHE A 5 -4.11 5.83 15.13
N CYS A 6 -4.90 6.66 15.82
CA CYS A 6 -6.36 6.66 15.68
C CYS A 6 -6.78 6.98 14.24
N PHE A 7 -6.14 7.98 13.62
CA PHE A 7 -6.39 8.35 12.24
C PHE A 7 -6.04 7.20 11.28
N GLY A 8 -4.85 6.59 11.44
CA GLY A 8 -4.45 5.43 10.66
C GLY A 8 -5.40 4.24 10.82
N ALA A 9 -5.87 3.95 12.03
CA ALA A 9 -6.83 2.87 12.27
C ALA A 9 -8.19 3.14 11.60
N ILE A 10 -8.67 4.39 11.61
CA ILE A 10 -9.88 4.80 10.88
C ILE A 10 -9.69 4.57 9.37
N ILE A 11 -8.55 5.01 8.83
CA ILE A 11 -8.21 4.80 7.42
C ILE A 11 -8.10 3.29 7.10
N GLY A 12 -7.51 2.48 7.96
CA GLY A 12 -7.46 1.02 7.78
C GLY A 12 -8.82 0.36 7.76
N SER A 13 -9.75 0.83 8.59
CA SER A 13 -11.14 0.34 8.58
C SER A 13 -11.84 0.71 7.28
N PHE A 14 -11.62 1.95 6.80
CA PHE A 14 -12.10 2.40 5.50
C PHE A 14 -11.50 1.56 4.35
N ILE A 15 -10.20 1.30 4.36
CA ILE A 15 -9.50 0.46 3.36
C ILE A 15 -10.13 -0.92 3.28
N ASN A 16 -10.37 -1.60 4.40
CA ASN A 16 -11.03 -2.91 4.42
C ASN A 16 -12.41 -2.86 3.74
N SER A 17 -13.21 -1.84 4.01
CA SER A 17 -14.50 -1.69 3.35
C SER A 17 -14.37 -1.32 1.87
N LEU A 18 -13.41 -0.48 1.50
CA LEU A 18 -13.17 -0.04 0.13
C LEU A 18 -12.78 -1.22 -0.76
N ILE A 19 -11.90 -2.09 -0.27
CA ILE A 19 -11.44 -3.29 -0.98
C ILE A 19 -12.62 -4.17 -1.43
N TRP A 20 -13.59 -4.42 -0.54
CA TRP A 20 -14.79 -5.18 -0.89
C TRP A 20 -15.70 -4.44 -1.87
N ARG A 21 -15.85 -3.12 -1.75
CA ARG A 21 -16.66 -2.32 -2.69
C ARG A 21 -16.05 -2.35 -4.09
N LEU A 22 -14.73 -2.22 -4.19
CA LEU A 22 -14.02 -2.25 -5.46
C LEU A 22 -14.13 -3.61 -6.14
N HIS A 23 -14.04 -4.70 -5.37
CA HIS A 23 -14.24 -6.05 -5.88
C HIS A 23 -15.68 -6.27 -6.39
N GLU A 24 -16.69 -5.77 -5.69
CA GLU A 24 -18.10 -5.86 -6.09
C GLU A 24 -18.54 -4.79 -7.10
N ASN A 25 -17.62 -3.98 -7.65
CA ASN A 25 -17.91 -2.85 -8.55
C ASN A 25 -18.93 -1.84 -7.99
N LYS A 26 -18.98 -1.68 -6.67
CA LYS A 26 -19.84 -0.70 -5.99
C LYS A 26 -19.16 0.67 -5.90
N SER A 27 -19.97 1.69 -5.64
CA SER A 27 -19.45 3.05 -5.50
C SER A 27 -18.56 3.17 -4.25
N ILE A 28 -17.59 4.09 -4.30
CA ILE A 28 -16.68 4.38 -3.19
C ILE A 28 -17.46 4.94 -1.98
N LEU A 29 -18.56 5.66 -2.23
CA LEU A 29 -19.37 6.35 -1.21
C LEU A 29 -20.46 5.49 -0.57
N ASP A 30 -20.63 4.24 -0.99
CA ASP A 30 -21.63 3.35 -0.39
C ASP A 30 -21.38 3.09 1.10
N ARG A 31 -22.43 2.74 1.85
CA ARG A 31 -22.30 2.41 3.28
C ARG A 31 -21.63 1.05 3.48
N SER A 32 -20.88 0.91 4.58
CA SER A 32 -20.30 -0.38 4.98
C SER A 32 -21.39 -1.42 5.23
N CYS A 33 -21.26 -2.59 4.61
CA CYS A 33 -22.20 -3.70 4.70
C CYS A 33 -21.48 -4.98 5.12
N CYS A 34 -22.14 -5.83 5.88
CA CYS A 34 -21.58 -7.15 6.20
C CYS A 34 -21.57 -8.02 4.94
N PRO A 35 -20.43 -8.63 4.54
CA PRO A 35 -20.35 -9.44 3.33
C PRO A 35 -21.23 -10.70 3.39
N LYS A 36 -21.55 -11.19 4.59
CA LYS A 36 -22.31 -12.44 4.78
C LYS A 36 -23.82 -12.25 4.84
N CYS A 37 -24.30 -11.17 5.45
CA CYS A 37 -25.75 -10.92 5.60
C CYS A 37 -26.24 -9.68 4.83
N LYS A 38 -25.34 -8.94 4.17
CA LYS A 38 -25.60 -7.73 3.38
C LYS A 38 -26.31 -6.59 4.14
N LYS A 39 -26.55 -6.72 5.45
CA LYS A 39 -27.07 -5.65 6.30
C LYS A 39 -26.03 -4.54 6.45
N LYS A 40 -26.52 -3.29 6.42
CA LYS A 40 -25.72 -2.09 6.69
C LYS A 40 -25.20 -2.13 8.12
N ILE A 41 -23.92 -1.81 8.28
CA ILE A 41 -23.25 -1.75 9.58
C ILE A 41 -23.45 -0.33 10.13
N ALA A 42 -23.94 -0.23 11.38
CA ALA A 42 -24.04 1.06 12.06
C ALA A 42 -22.65 1.64 12.32
N TRP A 43 -22.50 2.97 12.28
CA TRP A 43 -21.19 3.64 12.37
C TRP A 43 -20.40 3.24 13.63
N TYR A 44 -21.06 3.07 14.78
CA TYR A 44 -20.41 2.66 16.04
C TYR A 44 -19.94 1.19 16.04
N ASN A 45 -20.48 0.35 15.16
CA ASN A 45 -19.97 -1.00 14.94
C ASN A 45 -18.80 -1.02 13.93
N ASN A 46 -18.43 0.14 13.39
CA ASN A 46 -17.29 0.33 12.50
C ASN A 46 -16.13 1.05 13.19
N ILE A 47 -16.15 1.17 14.53
CA ILE A 47 -15.03 1.70 15.30
C ILE A 47 -13.87 0.71 15.20
N PRO A 48 -12.70 1.11 14.65
CA PRO A 48 -11.58 0.21 14.40
C PRO A 48 -11.14 -0.52 15.67
N VAL A 49 -10.82 -1.81 15.55
CA VAL A 49 -10.31 -2.73 16.60
C VAL A 49 -11.28 -2.97 17.76
N LEU A 50 -11.84 -1.91 18.35
CA LEU A 50 -12.76 -1.92 19.47
C LEU A 50 -14.05 -2.68 19.14
N SER A 51 -14.64 -2.45 17.96
CA SER A 51 -15.87 -3.13 17.56
C SER A 51 -15.65 -4.63 17.40
N PHE A 52 -14.49 -5.05 16.90
CA PHE A 52 -14.14 -6.47 16.75
C PHE A 52 -14.01 -7.16 18.10
N ILE A 53 -13.38 -6.51 19.08
CA ILE A 53 -13.23 -7.03 20.44
C ILE A 53 -14.60 -7.12 21.14
N ILE A 54 -15.39 -6.04 21.13
CA ILE A 54 -16.70 -5.99 21.78
C ILE A 54 -17.65 -7.05 21.18
N LEU A 55 -17.64 -7.19 19.85
CA LEU A 55 -18.48 -8.16 19.15
C LEU A 55 -17.90 -9.59 19.16
N HIS A 56 -16.79 -9.84 19.86
CA HIS A 56 -16.10 -11.13 19.93
C HIS A 56 -15.81 -11.73 18.54
N GLY A 57 -15.42 -10.86 17.60
CA GLY A 57 -15.14 -11.20 16.21
C GLY A 57 -16.35 -11.72 15.43
N LYS A 58 -17.59 -11.42 15.85
CA LYS A 58 -18.83 -11.87 15.19
C LYS A 58 -19.67 -10.69 14.72
N CYS A 59 -20.36 -10.83 13.60
CA CYS A 59 -21.31 -9.79 13.17
C CYS A 59 -22.51 -9.72 14.13
N ARG A 60 -22.91 -8.50 14.54
CA ARG A 60 -24.05 -8.27 15.44
C ARG A 60 -25.36 -8.92 14.97
N TYR A 61 -25.64 -8.91 13.67
CA TYR A 61 -26.90 -9.40 13.12
C TYR A 61 -26.89 -10.88 12.78
N CYS A 62 -25.84 -11.36 12.10
CA CYS A 62 -25.82 -12.75 11.60
C CYS A 62 -24.97 -13.69 12.46
N LYS A 63 -24.29 -13.18 13.50
CA LYS A 63 -23.38 -13.91 14.40
C LYS A 63 -22.24 -14.68 13.74
N LYS A 64 -22.11 -14.59 12.41
CA LYS A 64 -20.99 -15.22 11.67
C LYS A 64 -19.69 -14.46 11.96
N HIS A 65 -18.60 -15.20 11.99
CA HIS A 65 -17.27 -14.66 12.26
C HIS A 65 -16.82 -13.64 11.20
N ILE A 66 -16.24 -12.54 11.68
CA ILE A 66 -15.52 -11.51 10.92
C ILE A 66 -14.07 -12.00 10.74
N SER A 67 -13.48 -11.78 9.57
CA SER A 67 -12.12 -12.21 9.29
C SER A 67 -11.11 -11.42 10.13
N TRP A 68 -10.06 -12.10 10.63
CA TRP A 68 -8.93 -11.47 11.33
C TRP A 68 -8.18 -10.45 10.48
N GLN A 69 -8.32 -10.47 9.15
CA GLN A 69 -7.74 -9.42 8.31
C GLN A 69 -8.20 -8.02 8.75
N TYR A 70 -9.47 -7.86 9.14
CA TYR A 70 -10.03 -6.55 9.45
C TYR A 70 -9.25 -5.86 10.59
N PRO A 71 -9.18 -6.43 11.81
CA PRO A 71 -8.42 -5.82 12.90
C PRO A 71 -6.91 -5.75 12.63
N ILE A 72 -6.34 -6.73 11.90
CA ILE A 72 -4.91 -6.72 11.57
C ILE A 72 -4.56 -5.51 10.69
N VAL A 73 -5.34 -5.26 9.64
CA VAL A 73 -5.11 -4.12 8.74
C VAL A 73 -5.30 -2.79 9.47
N GLU A 74 -6.29 -2.69 10.36
CA GLU A 74 -6.52 -1.49 11.18
C GLU A 74 -5.35 -1.20 12.13
N ILE A 75 -4.78 -2.23 12.76
CA ILE A 75 -3.62 -2.07 13.65
C ILE A 75 -2.37 -1.73 12.85
N ILE A 76 -2.09 -2.46 11.75
CA ILE A 76 -0.90 -2.24 10.91
C ILE A 76 -0.93 -0.83 10.30
N THR A 77 -2.06 -0.38 9.77
CA THR A 77 -2.22 0.99 9.25
C THR A 77 -1.98 2.04 10.33
N GLY A 78 -2.56 1.87 11.52
CA GLY A 78 -2.32 2.73 12.68
C GLY A 78 -0.84 2.80 13.06
N ILE A 79 -0.15 1.66 13.14
CA ILE A 79 1.29 1.59 13.44
C ILE A 79 2.11 2.30 12.37
N LEU A 80 1.87 2.00 11.09
CA LEU A 80 2.62 2.60 9.98
C LEU A 80 2.46 4.13 9.94
N PHE A 81 1.27 4.64 10.27
CA PHE A 81 1.04 6.09 10.35
C PHE A 81 1.82 6.74 11.49
N VAL A 82 1.92 6.06 12.63
CA VAL A 82 2.79 6.50 13.75
C VAL A 82 4.25 6.48 13.31
N VAL A 83 4.70 5.42 12.62
CA VAL A 83 6.10 5.34 12.13
C VAL A 83 6.41 6.47 11.15
N VAL A 84 5.52 6.80 10.20
CA VAL A 84 5.67 8.00 9.33
C VAL A 84 5.81 9.27 10.14
N TYR A 85 4.94 9.46 11.13
CA TYR A 85 4.99 10.63 12.00
C TYR A 85 6.34 10.69 12.74
N LEU A 86 6.80 9.58 13.30
CA LEU A 86 8.07 9.52 14.04
C LEU A 86 9.30 9.75 13.15
N ASN A 87 9.34 9.11 11.99
CA ASN A 87 10.45 9.21 11.04
C ASN A 87 10.62 10.64 10.51
N ASN A 88 9.52 11.29 10.12
CA ASN A 88 9.54 12.68 9.70
C ASN A 88 9.74 13.63 10.89
N SER A 89 9.32 13.25 12.10
CA SER A 89 9.54 14.06 13.30
C SER A 89 10.96 14.03 13.83
N GLN A 90 11.87 13.14 13.42
CA GLN A 90 13.28 13.28 13.85
C GLN A 90 13.95 14.55 13.30
N PHE A 91 13.36 15.20 12.30
CA PHE A 91 13.70 16.55 11.85
C PHE A 91 13.11 17.67 12.74
N PHE A 92 12.48 17.35 13.89
CA PHE A 92 11.80 18.28 14.82
C PHE A 92 12.68 19.36 15.48
N THR A 93 14.00 19.32 15.30
CA THR A 93 14.86 20.40 15.83
C THR A 93 14.65 21.73 15.11
N LEU A 94 13.83 21.77 14.05
CA LEU A 94 13.36 23.00 13.40
C LEU A 94 11.84 23.12 13.54
N GLN A 95 11.40 24.32 13.90
CA GLN A 95 10.05 24.68 14.35
C GLN A 95 8.91 24.12 13.47
N ILE A 96 7.78 23.79 14.10
CA ILE A 96 6.52 23.27 13.52
C ILE A 96 5.83 24.28 12.55
N THR A 97 6.52 25.32 12.09
CA THR A 97 5.98 26.38 11.24
C THR A 97 5.99 26.06 9.74
N ASP A 98 6.62 24.96 9.31
CA ASP A 98 6.68 24.59 7.90
C ASP A 98 5.47 23.74 7.46
N TYR A 99 4.55 24.37 6.72
CA TYR A 99 3.46 23.70 6.00
C TYR A 99 3.93 22.52 5.15
N ARG A 100 5.19 22.55 4.68
CA ARG A 100 5.83 21.48 3.91
C ARG A 100 5.92 20.16 4.67
N LEU A 101 6.25 20.19 5.97
CA LEU A 101 6.34 18.98 6.78
C LEU A 101 4.98 18.27 6.87
N LEU A 102 3.93 19.05 7.11
CA LEU A 102 2.56 18.53 7.17
C LEU A 102 2.15 17.90 5.84
N VAL A 103 2.45 18.56 4.72
CA VAL A 103 2.18 18.02 3.38
C VAL A 103 2.97 16.74 3.11
N THR A 104 4.23 16.64 3.53
CA THR A 104 5.05 15.41 3.42
C THR A 104 4.45 14.26 4.23
N ILE A 105 4.03 14.49 5.48
CA ILE A 105 3.40 13.46 6.31
C ILE A 105 2.08 12.99 5.69
N LEU A 106 1.24 13.90 5.21
CA LEU A 106 -0.02 13.56 4.55
C LEU A 106 0.22 12.78 3.26
N ARG A 107 1.23 13.15 2.47
CA ARG A 107 1.64 12.42 1.27
C ARG A 107 2.05 10.98 1.61
N ASP A 108 2.90 10.80 2.61
CA ASP A 108 3.40 9.47 3.01
C ASP A 108 2.28 8.59 3.57
N TRP A 109 1.36 9.15 4.37
CA TRP A 109 0.15 8.47 4.81
C TRP A 109 -0.73 8.03 3.64
N PHE A 110 -0.86 8.88 2.61
CA PHE A 110 -1.60 8.53 1.40
C PHE A 110 -0.91 7.40 0.62
N ILE A 111 0.40 7.48 0.40
CA ILE A 111 1.18 6.43 -0.28
C ILE A 111 1.04 5.09 0.44
N ILE A 112 1.21 5.07 1.77
CA ILE A 112 1.05 3.85 2.57
C ILE A 112 -0.36 3.28 2.45
N SER A 113 -1.38 4.13 2.48
CA SER A 113 -2.77 3.70 2.33
C SER A 113 -3.01 3.00 0.97
N VAL A 114 -2.47 3.57 -0.11
CA VAL A 114 -2.53 2.97 -1.46
C VAL A 114 -1.77 1.65 -1.49
N MET A 115 -0.56 1.58 -0.92
CA MET A 115 0.23 0.36 -0.87
C MET A 115 -0.45 -0.76 -0.08
N ILE A 116 -1.16 -0.44 1.00
CA ILE A 116 -1.93 -1.43 1.77
C ILE A 116 -3.12 -1.94 0.97
N ILE A 117 -3.79 -1.08 0.18
CA ILE A 117 -4.85 -1.53 -0.73
C ILE A 117 -4.27 -2.50 -1.78
N VAL A 118 -3.16 -2.14 -2.42
CA VAL A 118 -2.47 -2.99 -3.40
C VAL A 118 -2.09 -4.32 -2.79
N PHE A 119 -1.45 -4.31 -1.62
CA PHE A 119 -1.04 -5.50 -0.89
C PHE A 119 -2.20 -6.47 -0.66
N ILE A 120 -3.32 -5.98 -0.12
CA ILE A 120 -4.47 -6.84 0.21
C ILE A 120 -5.18 -7.33 -1.05
N TYR A 121 -5.34 -6.45 -2.04
CA TYR A 121 -6.08 -6.78 -3.26
C TYR A 121 -5.31 -7.81 -4.10
N ASP A 122 -4.00 -7.64 -4.24
CA ASP A 122 -3.13 -8.57 -4.95
C ASP A 122 -3.02 -9.92 -4.19
N LEU A 123 -2.89 -9.89 -2.86
CA LEU A 123 -2.86 -11.11 -2.03
C LEU A 123 -4.15 -11.96 -2.15
N ARG A 124 -5.31 -11.30 -2.33
CA ARG A 124 -6.61 -11.99 -2.40
C ARG A 124 -7.01 -12.43 -3.80
N TRP A 125 -6.76 -11.59 -4.80
CA TRP A 125 -7.31 -11.79 -6.15
C TRP A 125 -6.26 -11.82 -7.26
N TYR A 126 -4.97 -11.66 -6.96
CA TYR A 126 -3.88 -11.65 -7.97
C TYR A 126 -4.12 -10.61 -9.09
N LEU A 127 -4.77 -9.50 -8.74
CA LEU A 127 -5.17 -8.45 -9.65
C LEU A 127 -4.72 -7.10 -9.10
N ILE A 128 -4.46 -6.16 -10.00
CA ILE A 128 -4.06 -4.80 -9.65
C ILE A 128 -5.06 -3.83 -10.27
N LEU A 129 -5.66 -2.97 -9.44
CA LEU A 129 -6.69 -2.01 -9.85
C LEU A 129 -6.05 -0.74 -10.43
N LEU A 130 -5.57 -0.86 -11.67
CA LEU A 130 -4.86 0.21 -12.35
C LEU A 130 -5.70 1.49 -12.49
N ASP A 131 -6.88 1.38 -13.12
CA ASP A 131 -7.67 2.55 -13.50
C ASP A 131 -8.39 3.21 -12.33
N LYS A 132 -8.77 2.43 -11.32
CA LYS A 132 -9.60 2.91 -10.20
C LYS A 132 -8.78 3.48 -9.03
N ILE A 133 -7.54 3.02 -8.84
CA ILE A 133 -6.71 3.43 -7.69
C ILE A 133 -5.37 3.96 -8.15
N ILE A 134 -4.61 3.20 -8.93
CA ILE A 134 -3.20 3.50 -9.18
C ILE A 134 -3.03 4.75 -10.02
N LEU A 135 -3.73 4.87 -11.14
CA LEU A 135 -3.68 6.08 -11.97
C LEU A 135 -4.08 7.37 -11.23
N PRO A 136 -5.24 7.45 -10.55
CA PRO A 136 -5.59 8.65 -9.81
C PRO A 136 -4.61 8.92 -8.65
N ALA A 137 -4.13 7.89 -7.96
CA ALA A 137 -3.14 8.05 -6.90
C ALA A 137 -1.80 8.60 -7.44
N SER A 138 -1.34 8.15 -8.61
CA SER A 138 -0.14 8.65 -9.27
C SER A 138 -0.23 10.12 -9.60
N VAL A 139 -1.38 10.58 -10.11
CA VAL A 139 -1.61 12.00 -10.41
C VAL A 139 -1.58 12.84 -9.13
N ILE A 140 -2.24 12.39 -8.06
CA ILE A 140 -2.24 13.08 -6.77
C ILE A 140 -0.82 13.19 -6.22
N VAL A 141 -0.07 12.09 -6.21
CA VAL A 141 1.31 12.05 -5.71
C VAL A 141 2.23 12.94 -6.56
N LEU A 142 2.08 12.95 -7.88
CA LEU A 142 2.85 13.83 -8.77
C LEU A 142 2.61 15.30 -8.41
N VAL A 143 1.35 15.73 -8.31
CA VAL A 143 1.01 17.13 -7.99
C VAL A 143 1.56 17.52 -6.62
N VAL A 144 1.42 16.65 -5.61
CA VAL A 144 1.94 16.90 -4.27
C VAL A 144 3.46 16.98 -4.26
N ASN A 145 4.17 16.11 -4.99
CA ASN A 145 5.62 16.15 -5.08
C ASN A 145 6.14 17.40 -5.81
N LEU A 146 5.44 17.85 -6.85
CA LEU A 146 5.75 19.13 -7.50
C LEU A 146 5.56 20.31 -6.53
N PHE A 147 4.49 20.30 -5.74
CA PHE A 147 4.22 21.32 -4.72
C PHE A 147 5.27 21.33 -3.59
N LEU A 148 5.77 20.15 -3.20
CA LEU A 148 6.86 20.00 -2.24
C LEU A 148 8.24 20.41 -2.79
N GLY A 149 8.34 20.69 -4.09
CA GLY A 149 9.58 21.14 -4.72
C GLY A 149 10.56 20.01 -5.07
N PHE A 150 10.08 18.77 -5.22
CA PHE A 150 10.92 17.68 -5.73
C PHE A 150 11.39 17.99 -7.15
N ASN A 151 12.62 17.58 -7.48
CA ASN A 151 13.18 17.79 -8.80
C ASN A 151 12.35 17.04 -9.87
N TRP A 152 11.81 17.78 -10.83
CA TRP A 152 10.98 17.24 -11.91
C TRP A 152 11.73 16.21 -12.76
N LEU A 153 13.05 16.36 -12.94
CA LEU A 153 13.87 15.38 -13.64
C LEU A 153 13.89 14.04 -12.89
N ASN A 154 14.03 14.07 -11.57
CA ASN A 154 14.01 12.84 -10.77
C ASN A 154 12.64 12.16 -10.81
N LEU A 155 11.55 12.94 -10.74
CA LEU A 155 10.18 12.43 -10.88
C LEU A 155 9.96 11.77 -12.25
N LEU A 156 10.45 12.40 -13.31
CA LEU A 156 10.32 11.89 -14.68
C LEU A 156 11.18 10.63 -14.87
N PHE A 157 12.45 10.65 -14.44
CA PHE A 157 13.32 9.48 -14.52
C PHE A 157 12.80 8.32 -13.68
N SER A 158 12.37 8.55 -12.44
CA SER A 158 11.84 7.48 -11.61
C SER A 158 10.54 6.91 -12.19
N ALA A 159 9.64 7.74 -12.73
CA ALA A 159 8.43 7.26 -13.39
C ALA A 159 8.77 6.41 -14.63
N ILE A 160 9.65 6.88 -15.51
CA ILE A 160 10.04 6.19 -16.75
C ILE A 160 10.78 4.89 -16.44
N ILE A 161 11.73 4.92 -15.50
CA ILE A 161 12.48 3.72 -15.09
C ILE A 161 11.51 2.70 -14.48
N GLY A 162 10.61 3.14 -13.62
CA GLY A 162 9.64 2.26 -12.95
C GLY A 162 8.68 1.60 -13.92
N SER A 163 7.99 2.39 -14.75
CA SER A 163 7.06 1.85 -15.75
C SER A 163 7.78 1.09 -16.85
N GLY A 164 8.92 1.62 -17.33
CA GLY A 164 9.71 1.04 -18.42
C GLY A 164 10.27 -0.34 -18.07
N PHE A 165 10.76 -0.51 -16.84
CA PHE A 165 11.27 -1.78 -16.36
C PHE A 165 10.22 -2.90 -16.41
N PHE A 166 8.98 -2.61 -16.00
CA PHE A 166 7.88 -3.59 -16.08
C PHE A 166 7.29 -3.73 -17.48
N LEU A 167 7.27 -2.65 -18.26
CA LEU A 167 6.80 -2.67 -19.65
C LEU A 167 7.69 -3.56 -20.52
N ILE A 168 9.01 -3.48 -20.36
CA ILE A 168 9.96 -4.35 -21.07
C ILE A 168 9.67 -5.83 -20.75
N GLN A 169 9.49 -6.16 -19.48
CA GLN A 169 9.14 -7.52 -19.06
C GLN A 169 7.79 -7.99 -19.58
N PHE A 170 6.79 -7.10 -19.61
CA PHE A 170 5.47 -7.39 -20.14
C PHE A 170 5.54 -7.71 -21.64
N LEU A 171 6.27 -6.90 -22.42
CA LEU A 171 6.44 -7.10 -23.86
C LEU A 171 7.20 -8.40 -24.17
N ILE A 172 8.30 -8.67 -23.46
CA ILE A 172 9.10 -9.89 -23.64
C ILE A 172 8.28 -11.14 -23.29
N SER A 173 7.57 -11.11 -22.17
CA SER A 173 6.80 -12.26 -21.69
C SER A 173 5.42 -12.40 -22.33
N LYS A 174 4.99 -11.44 -23.15
CA LYS A 174 3.62 -11.30 -23.66
C LYS A 174 2.58 -11.38 -22.53
N GLY A 175 2.89 -10.78 -21.38
CA GLY A 175 2.03 -10.78 -20.18
C GLY A 175 1.99 -12.09 -19.39
N LYS A 176 2.88 -13.06 -19.65
CA LYS A 176 2.93 -14.32 -18.89
C LYS A 176 3.62 -14.18 -17.54
N TRP A 177 4.64 -13.32 -17.43
CA TRP A 177 5.44 -13.18 -16.21
C TRP A 177 4.88 -12.12 -15.27
N ILE A 178 4.41 -11.02 -15.83
CA ILE A 178 3.99 -9.84 -15.09
C ILE A 178 2.69 -9.29 -15.68
N GLY A 179 1.83 -8.73 -14.83
CA GLY A 179 0.55 -8.18 -15.23
C GLY A 179 0.71 -6.78 -15.81
N ALA A 180 -0.22 -6.36 -16.66
CA ALA A 180 -0.26 -4.98 -17.14
C ALA A 180 -0.43 -3.97 -15.98
N GLY A 181 -1.05 -4.39 -14.88
CA GLY A 181 -1.18 -3.57 -13.67
C GLY A 181 0.14 -3.23 -12.99
N ASP A 182 1.16 -4.09 -13.10
CA ASP A 182 2.48 -3.85 -12.52
C ASP A 182 3.22 -2.69 -13.21
N ILE A 183 2.95 -2.44 -14.49
CA ILE A 183 3.47 -1.29 -15.23
C ILE A 183 3.02 0.01 -14.57
N GLY A 184 1.74 0.09 -14.21
CA GLY A 184 1.20 1.24 -13.50
C GLY A 184 1.66 1.33 -12.05
N LEU A 185 1.86 0.20 -11.36
CA LEU A 185 2.49 0.20 -10.04
C LEU A 185 3.91 0.76 -10.08
N GLY A 186 4.69 0.38 -11.10
CA GLY A 186 6.03 0.95 -11.31
C GLY A 186 5.99 2.47 -11.48
N LEU A 187 5.03 2.98 -12.25
CA LEU A 187 4.80 4.42 -12.39
C LEU A 187 4.46 5.06 -11.04
N PHE A 188 3.53 4.48 -10.29
CA PHE A 188 3.12 5.00 -8.99
C PHE A 188 4.27 5.01 -7.97
N ILE A 189 5.01 3.90 -7.85
CA ILE A 189 6.13 3.77 -6.91
C ILE A 189 7.27 4.71 -7.30
N GLY A 190 7.57 4.83 -8.60
CA GLY A 190 8.55 5.79 -9.10
C GLY A 190 8.20 7.22 -8.71
N LEU A 191 6.94 7.62 -8.90
CA LEU A 191 6.46 8.93 -8.48
C LEU A 191 6.43 9.09 -6.96
N ALA A 192 6.01 8.06 -6.21
CA ALA A 192 5.90 8.07 -4.75
C ALA A 192 7.26 8.26 -4.06
N LEU A 193 8.28 7.55 -4.53
CA LEU A 193 9.65 7.67 -3.99
C LEU A 193 10.37 8.93 -4.49
N ALA A 194 9.95 9.47 -5.65
CA ALA A 194 10.48 10.68 -6.28
C ALA A 194 12.00 10.69 -6.53
N ARG A 195 12.66 9.53 -6.42
CA ARG A 195 14.08 9.32 -6.69
C ARG A 195 14.30 7.96 -7.34
N TRP A 196 15.18 7.94 -8.34
CA TRP A 196 15.45 6.74 -9.16
C TRP A 196 16.28 5.69 -8.41
N ASP A 197 17.19 6.12 -7.53
CA ASP A 197 18.00 5.25 -6.67
C ASP A 197 17.14 4.48 -5.66
N TYR A 198 16.17 5.15 -5.04
CA TYR A 198 15.20 4.54 -4.13
C TYR A 198 14.32 3.52 -4.87
N LEU A 199 13.86 3.87 -6.07
CA LEU A 199 13.06 2.97 -6.89
C LEU A 199 13.82 1.66 -7.19
N ILE A 200 15.11 1.75 -7.55
CA ILE A 200 15.94 0.57 -7.81
C ILE A 200 16.02 -0.32 -6.57
N ILE A 201 16.20 0.27 -5.38
CA ILE A 201 16.19 -0.48 -4.11
C ILE A 201 14.83 -1.16 -3.90
N ALA A 202 13.73 -0.44 -4.09
CA ALA A 202 12.39 -1.00 -3.88
C ALA A 202 12.12 -2.18 -4.83
N ILE A 203 12.51 -2.07 -6.10
CA ILE A 203 12.39 -3.16 -7.08
C ILE A 203 13.29 -4.34 -6.67
N MET A 204 14.56 -4.09 -6.35
CA MET A 204 15.50 -5.13 -5.95
C MET A 204 15.02 -5.90 -4.71
N LEU A 205 14.60 -5.18 -3.67
CA LEU A 205 14.03 -5.77 -2.45
C LEU A 205 12.76 -6.57 -2.75
N ALA A 206 11.90 -6.13 -3.69
CA ALA A 206 10.72 -6.89 -4.08
C ALA A 206 11.09 -8.25 -4.69
N TYR A 207 12.09 -8.31 -5.58
CA TYR A 207 12.57 -9.58 -6.14
C TYR A 207 13.23 -10.46 -5.09
N VAL A 208 14.02 -9.88 -4.18
CA VAL A 208 14.66 -10.65 -3.09
C VAL A 208 13.59 -11.25 -2.17
N LEU A 209 12.64 -10.44 -1.69
CA LEU A 209 11.55 -10.91 -0.84
C LEU A 209 10.66 -11.94 -1.56
N GLY A 210 10.30 -11.67 -2.81
CA GLY A 210 9.50 -12.55 -3.64
C GLY A 210 10.17 -13.90 -3.91
N SER A 211 11.49 -13.90 -4.16
CA SER A 211 12.24 -15.14 -4.38
C SER A 211 12.39 -15.95 -3.09
N ILE A 212 12.72 -15.31 -1.95
CA ILE A 212 12.79 -15.99 -0.65
C ILE A 212 11.46 -16.66 -0.31
N VAL A 213 10.36 -15.91 -0.38
CA VAL A 213 9.03 -16.45 -0.07
C VAL A 213 8.61 -17.52 -1.08
N GLY A 214 8.91 -17.31 -2.36
CA GLY A 214 8.65 -18.29 -3.42
C GLY A 214 9.35 -19.61 -3.20
N VAL A 215 10.66 -19.58 -2.92
CA VAL A 215 11.47 -20.77 -2.63
C VAL A 215 10.94 -21.49 -1.39
N ILE A 216 10.64 -20.76 -0.31
CA ILE A 216 10.07 -21.36 0.92
C ILE A 216 8.74 -22.06 0.62
N LEU A 217 7.84 -21.44 -0.14
CA LEU A 217 6.54 -22.04 -0.49
C LEU A 217 6.67 -23.29 -1.37
N ILE A 218 7.68 -23.32 -2.26
CA ILE A 218 8.00 -24.49 -3.08
C ILE A 218 8.56 -25.62 -2.20
N LEU A 219 9.48 -25.31 -1.29
CA LEU A 219 10.08 -26.29 -0.36
C LEU A 219 9.05 -26.92 0.58
N ILE A 220 8.05 -26.15 1.03
CA ILE A 220 6.96 -26.66 1.89
C ILE A 220 5.88 -27.40 1.05
N GLY A 221 6.04 -27.47 -0.27
CA GLY A 221 5.09 -28.15 -1.17
C GLY A 221 3.74 -27.43 -1.33
N ARG A 222 3.66 -26.15 -0.95
CA ARG A 222 2.45 -25.33 -1.07
C ARG A 222 2.30 -24.69 -2.45
N LYS A 223 3.39 -24.60 -3.23
CA LYS A 223 3.41 -24.10 -4.60
C LYS A 223 4.33 -24.93 -5.48
N GLN A 224 3.99 -25.00 -6.77
CA GLN A 224 4.83 -25.63 -7.80
C GLN A 224 5.75 -24.60 -8.47
N TRP A 225 6.82 -25.09 -9.07
CA TRP A 225 7.68 -24.28 -9.95
C TRP A 225 6.86 -23.64 -11.07
N GLY A 226 7.11 -22.36 -11.35
CA GLY A 226 6.37 -21.60 -12.36
C GLY A 226 4.96 -21.15 -11.94
N SER A 227 4.54 -21.39 -10.70
CA SER A 227 3.26 -20.86 -10.20
C SER A 227 3.26 -19.33 -10.09
N GLN A 228 2.12 -18.72 -10.38
CA GLN A 228 1.96 -17.27 -10.28
C GLN A 228 2.08 -16.82 -8.82
N MET A 229 2.86 -15.76 -8.60
CA MET A 229 2.98 -15.08 -7.31
C MET A 229 2.43 -13.66 -7.42
N PRO A 230 1.73 -13.17 -6.38
CA PRO A 230 1.21 -11.83 -6.37
C PRO A 230 2.40 -10.86 -6.15
N PHE A 231 2.96 -10.34 -7.23
CA PHE A 231 4.19 -9.55 -7.19
C PHE A 231 3.97 -8.17 -6.54
N GLY A 232 2.78 -7.60 -6.70
CA GLY A 232 2.36 -6.36 -6.06
C GLY A 232 2.43 -6.40 -4.53
N VAL A 233 2.25 -7.57 -3.91
CA VAL A 233 2.47 -7.79 -2.46
C VAL A 233 3.90 -7.44 -2.06
N PHE A 234 4.88 -7.96 -2.80
CA PHE A 234 6.29 -7.74 -2.49
C PHE A 234 6.73 -6.32 -2.83
N LEU A 235 6.22 -5.75 -3.93
CA LEU A 235 6.43 -4.34 -4.27
C LEU A 235 5.87 -3.39 -3.22
N ALA A 236 4.67 -3.67 -2.68
CA ALA A 236 4.08 -2.85 -1.64
C ALA A 236 4.93 -2.87 -0.35
N ILE A 237 5.38 -4.06 0.07
CA ILE A 237 6.26 -4.19 1.24
C ILE A 237 7.58 -3.46 1.01
N SER A 238 8.24 -3.70 -0.14
CA SER A 238 9.54 -3.11 -0.41
C SER A 238 9.48 -1.59 -0.52
N THR A 239 8.42 -1.05 -1.14
CA THR A 239 8.20 0.40 -1.21
C THR A 239 8.07 1.01 0.18
N ILE A 240 7.30 0.39 1.08
CA ILE A 240 7.16 0.84 2.46
C ILE A 240 8.51 0.79 3.19
N ILE A 241 9.30 -0.28 3.00
CA ILE A 241 10.65 -0.37 3.58
C ILE A 241 11.55 0.76 3.04
N THR A 242 11.54 1.00 1.74
CA THR A 242 12.37 2.03 1.11
C THR A 242 11.99 3.45 1.57
N ILE A 243 10.71 3.74 1.82
CA ILE A 243 10.29 5.04 2.37
C ILE A 243 10.97 5.34 3.71
N PHE A 244 11.15 4.33 4.56
CA PHE A 244 11.71 4.52 5.91
C PHE A 244 13.22 4.31 5.99
N TRP A 245 13.75 3.34 5.25
CA TRP A 245 15.14 2.90 5.34
C TRP A 245 15.95 3.13 4.06
N GLY A 246 15.40 3.79 3.04
CA GLY A 246 16.05 4.03 1.75
C GLY A 246 17.45 4.62 1.88
N GLU A 247 17.61 5.71 2.64
CA GLU A 247 18.94 6.31 2.89
C GLU A 247 19.91 5.34 3.56
N LYS A 248 19.47 4.62 4.60
CA LYS A 248 20.34 3.69 5.33
C LYS A 248 20.77 2.52 4.46
N ILE A 249 19.90 2.07 3.56
CA ILE A 249 20.21 1.00 2.60
C ILE A 249 21.19 1.51 1.54
N LEU A 250 21.00 2.73 1.01
CA LEU A 250 21.96 3.35 0.10
C LEU A 250 23.33 3.51 0.74
N ALA A 251 23.39 4.03 1.96
CA ALA A 251 24.63 4.22 2.71
C ALA A 251 25.32 2.90 3.13
N PHE A 252 24.63 1.77 3.04
CA PHE A 252 25.24 0.45 3.21
C PHE A 252 25.81 -0.09 1.89
N LEU A 253 25.26 0.33 0.75
CA LEU A 253 25.68 -0.12 -0.58
C LEU A 253 26.86 0.68 -1.15
N TYR A 254 27.07 1.90 -0.66
CA TYR A 254 28.16 2.82 -1.04
C TYR A 254 29.01 3.15 0.19
#